data_AF-A0A2S7T5F0-F1
#
_entry.id   AF-A0A2S7T5F0-F1
#
_cell.length_a   1.000
_cell.length_b   1.000
_cell.length_c   1.000
_cell.angle_alpha   90.00
_cell.angle_beta   90.00
_cell.angle_gamma   90.00
#
_symmetry.space_group_name_H-M   'P 1'
#
loop_
_entity.id
_entity.type
_entity.pdbx_description
1 polymer ?
#
loop_
_entity_poly.entity_id
_entity_poly.type
_entity_poly.pdbx_seq_one_letter_code
_entity_poly.pdbx_strand_id
1 'polypeptide(L)' 'MARAMLEYTKTVLQKVSFDSQLFTQEVKKAVRRLLPDEIKELRIWMVRFIYDKPELHSSLHLLNP' A
#
# COMPACT_ATOMS: atom_id res chain seq x y z
N MET A 1 3.16 13.67 14.51
CA MET A 1 2.81 13.92 13.10
C MET A 1 3.38 12.88 12.11
N ALA A 2 4.33 12.02 12.51
CA ALA A 2 4.97 11.00 11.66
C ALA A 2 4.08 9.81 11.18
N ARG A 3 2.75 9.86 11.36
CA ARG A 3 1.82 8.79 10.90
C ARG A 3 0.76 9.27 9.91
N ALA A 4 0.65 10.58 9.69
CA ALA A 4 -0.44 11.14 8.89
C ALA A 4 -0.36 10.67 7.42
N MET A 5 0.85 10.53 6.87
CA MET A 5 1.04 10.08 5.49
C MET A 5 0.80 8.58 5.33
N LEU A 6 1.22 7.76 6.29
CA LEU A 6 0.90 6.33 6.29
C LEU A 6 -0.61 6.08 6.39
N GLU A 7 -1.31 6.73 7.31
CA GLU A 7 -2.78 6.56 7.47
C GLU A 7 -3.56 7.09 6.25
N TYR A 8 -3.13 8.23 5.69
CA TYR A 8 -3.66 8.72 4.42
C TYR A 8 -3.47 7.70 3.30
N THR A 9 -2.28 7.10 3.20
CA THR A 9 -1.97 6.08 2.20
C THR A 9 -2.88 4.86 2.35
N LYS A 10 -3.04 4.33 3.57
CA LYS A 10 -3.94 3.19 3.84
C LYS A 10 -5.37 3.50 3.41
N THR A 11 -5.86 4.70 3.74
CA THR A 11 -7.20 5.15 3.36
C THR A 11 -7.38 5.20 1.85
N VAL A 12 -6.40 5.72 1.10
CA VAL A 12 -6.45 5.76 -0.36
C VAL A 12 -6.43 4.35 -0.93
N LEU A 13 -5.51 3.49 -0.47
CA LEU A 13 -5.40 2.09 -0.92
C LEU A 13 -6.69 1.29 -0.68
N GLN A 14 -7.35 1.48 0.46
CA GLN A 14 -8.65 0.87 0.74
C GLN A 14 -9.73 1.35 -0.24
N LYS A 15 -9.75 2.64 -0.57
CA LYS A 15 -10.76 3.20 -1.50
C LYS A 15 -10.58 2.69 -2.92
N VAL A 16 -9.34 2.46 -3.35
CA VAL A 16 -9.06 2.03 -4.73
C VAL A 16 -8.91 0.52 -4.88
N SER A 17 -9.09 -0.27 -3.82
CA SER A 17 -8.86 -1.73 -3.84
C SER A 17 -9.84 -2.51 -4.70
N PHE A 18 -10.86 -1.85 -5.27
CA PHE A 18 -11.78 -2.46 -6.23
C PHE A 18 -11.17 -2.59 -7.64
N ASP A 19 -10.07 -1.90 -7.93
CA ASP A 19 -9.38 -1.90 -9.22
C ASP A 19 -7.89 -2.17 -9.02
N SER A 20 -7.41 -3.29 -9.53
CA SER A 20 -6.02 -3.74 -9.33
C SER A 20 -5.00 -2.84 -10.03
N GLN A 21 -5.36 -2.21 -11.16
CA GLN A 21 -4.47 -1.28 -11.86
C GLN A 21 -4.33 0.02 -11.07
N LEU A 22 -5.44 0.59 -10.60
CA LEU A 22 -5.47 1.79 -9.79
C LEU A 22 -4.76 1.58 -8.45
N PHE A 23 -5.03 0.45 -7.79
CA PHE A 23 -4.34 0.06 -6.55
C PHE A 23 -2.83 0.00 -6.75
N THR A 24 -2.37 -0.66 -7.82
CA THR A 24 -0.93 -0.73 -8.16
C THR A 24 -0.31 0.65 -8.37
N GLN A 25 -1.03 1.59 -9.00
CA GLN A 25 -0.54 2.97 -9.18
C GLN A 25 -0.41 3.72 -7.84
N GLU A 26 -1.38 3.57 -6.93
CA GLU A 26 -1.33 4.20 -5.61
C GLU A 26 -0.24 3.59 -4.73
N VAL A 27 0.02 2.27 -4.80
CA VAL A 27 1.16 1.64 -4.12
C VAL A 27 2.49 2.24 -4.60
N LYS A 28 2.67 2.45 -5.92
CA LYS A 28 3.87 3.11 -6.46
C LYS A 28 4.02 4.55 -5.95
N LYS A 29 2.92 5.29 -5.80
CA LYS A 29 2.93 6.65 -5.22
C LYS A 29 3.31 6.61 -3.73
N ALA A 30 2.80 5.63 -2.99
CA ALA A 30 3.12 5.44 -1.58
C ALA A 30 4.62 5.19 -1.36
N VAL A 31 5.23 4.28 -2.13
CA VAL A 31 6.67 3.96 -2.06
C VAL A 31 7.55 5.20 -2.27
N ARG A 32 7.13 6.14 -3.12
CA ARG A 32 7.87 7.38 -3.39
C ARG A 32 7.70 8.45 -2.31
N ARG A 33 6.64 8.37 -1.50
CA ARG A 33 6.25 9.42 -0.53
C ARG A 33 6.59 9.05 0.91
N LEU A 34 6.47 7.77 1.24
CA LEU A 34 6.65 7.26 2.60
C LEU A 34 8.13 7.09 2.93
N LEU A 35 8.46 7.28 4.22
CA LEU A 35 9.78 6.97 4.75
C LEU A 35 10.01 5.45 4.77
N PRO A 36 11.28 4.98 4.79
CA PRO A 36 11.59 3.56 4.80
C PRO A 36 10.88 2.75 5.91
N ASP A 37 10.74 3.32 7.09
CA ASP A 37 10.04 2.65 8.20
C ASP A 37 8.52 2.63 8.00
N GLU A 38 7.95 3.67 7.42
CA GLU A 38 6.53 3.69 7.02
C GLU A 38 6.24 2.68 5.91
N ILE A 39 7.18 2.45 4.98
CA ILE A 39 7.06 1.42 3.93
C ILE A 39 7.03 0.01 4.56
N LYS A 40 7.87 -0.25 5.57
CA LYS A 40 7.85 -1.52 6.32
C LYS A 40 6.50 -1.73 7.02
N GLU A 41 5.99 -0.69 7.69
CA GLU A 41 4.68 -0.73 8.33
C GLU A 41 3.54 -0.93 7.30
N LEU A 42 3.60 -0.21 6.17
CA LEU A 42 2.64 -0.34 5.08
C LEU A 42 2.61 -1.77 4.55
N ARG A 43 3.77 -2.41 4.38
CA ARG A 43 3.85 -3.80 3.92
C ARG A 43 3.17 -4.77 4.87
N ILE A 44 3.44 -4.66 6.18
CA ILE A 44 2.82 -5.54 7.18
C ILE A 44 1.30 -5.39 7.15
N TRP A 45 0.82 -4.15 7.05
CA TRP A 45 -0.60 -3.86 6.91
C TRP A 45 -1.17 -4.42 5.60
N MET A 46 -0.49 -4.22 4.47
CA MET A 46 -0.99 -4.59 3.15
C MET A 46 -1.12 -6.11 2.99
N VAL A 47 -0.17 -6.89 3.53
CA VAL A 47 -0.26 -8.38 3.57
C VAL A 47 -1.56 -8.85 4.23
N ARG A 48 -1.98 -8.18 5.32
CA ARG A 48 -3.26 -8.50 5.99
C ARG A 48 -4.45 -8.01 5.18
N PHE A 49 -4.36 -6.81 4.60
CA PHE A 49 -5.45 -6.18 3.87
C PHE A 49 -5.84 -6.92 2.58
N ILE A 50 -4.86 -7.50 1.89
CA ILE A 50 -5.07 -8.18 0.60
C ILE A 50 -5.14 -9.71 0.74
N TYR A 51 -5.15 -10.24 1.96
CA TYR A 51 -5.16 -11.69 2.20
C TYR A 51 -6.27 -12.41 1.42
N ASP A 52 -7.45 -11.79 1.34
CA ASP A 52 -8.65 -12.25 0.63
C ASP A 52 -8.82 -11.66 -0.78
N LYS A 53 -7.79 -10.97 -1.32
CA LYS A 53 -7.80 -10.26 -2.61
C LYS A 53 -6.62 -10.69 -3.50
N PRO A 54 -6.67 -11.89 -4.09
CA PRO A 54 -5.56 -12.43 -4.90
C PRO A 54 -5.17 -11.50 -6.06
N GLU A 55 -6.12 -10.74 -6.61
CA GLU A 55 -5.89 -9.76 -7.68
C GLU A 55 -4.93 -8.62 -7.29
N LEU A 56 -4.74 -8.36 -6.00
CA LEU A 56 -3.86 -7.31 -5.48
C LEU A 56 -2.48 -7.84 -5.06
N HIS A 57 -2.27 -9.16 -5.02
CA HIS A 57 -1.03 -9.77 -4.49
C HIS A 57 0.20 -9.33 -5.28
N SER A 58 0.06 -9.12 -6.60
CA SER A 58 1.16 -8.65 -7.46
C SER A 58 1.74 -7.30 -7.02
N SER A 59 0.94 -6.44 -6.38
CA SER A 59 1.37 -5.13 -5.90
C SER A 59 2.29 -5.21 -4.67
N LEU A 60 2.36 -6.35 -3.95
CA LEU A 60 3.27 -6.53 -2.81
C LEU A 60 4.74 -6.42 -3.21
N HIS A 61 5.10 -6.85 -4.41
CA HIS A 61 6.47 -6.81 -4.89
C HIS A 61 7.02 -5.38 -4.98
N LEU A 62 6.15 -4.37 -5.05
CA LEU A 62 6.54 -2.95 -5.11
C LEU A 62 7.04 -2.40 -3.77
N LEU A 63 6.77 -3.10 -2.66
CA LEU A 63 7.20 -2.72 -1.31
C LEU A 63 8.50 -3.44 -0.88
N ASN A 64 9.12 -4.21 -1.78
CA ASN A 64 10.47 -4.74 -1.63
C ASN A 64 11.43 -3.83 -2.40
N PRO A 65 12.48 -3.26 -1.75
CA PRO A 65 13.59 -2.65 -2.48
C PRO A 65 14.33 -3.68 -3.34
#